data_AF-A0A7M7GVX9-F1
#
_entry.id   AF-A0A7M7GVX9-F1
#
_cell.length_a   1.000
_cell.length_b   1.000
_cell.length_c   1.000
_cell.angle_alpha   90.00
_cell.angle_beta   90.00
_cell.angle_gamma   90.00
#
_symmetry.space_group_name_H-M   'P 1'
#
loop_
_entity.id
_entity.type
_entity.pdbx_description
1 polymer ?
#
loop_
_entity_poly.entity_id
_entity_poly.type
_entity_poly.pdbx_seq_one_letter_code
_entity_poly.pdbx_strand_id
1 'polypeptide(L)'
;MVNKIWCQEGAKKWFFKKNPPLHPRVLSEPKCQKYVATWYLLYRWLIFMAWACIVICSIFEFGSYKPMLAYDKWPIYMTNWDLVLGFTQALLGGFLVLRRWNLQKVSGFDPSTLMLGSMDKVYLFLYVLTTNTAIVITITYWSSIYDPTIHYLDPLNIMLHICNSILMIIDFCITSIPFRLRNFWWCLILVILYTIFSVIYYLVGGVDKNGYHYIYKILDWKKPIQASLVCIGEAVLITILHSLMCFLDIIKNRLYLKIDKKLGRSYLETQMSRREKNIDIV
;
A
#
# COMPACT_ATOMS: atom_id res chain seq x y z
N MET A 1 7.11 25.96 30.52
CA MET A 1 7.18 26.36 29.09
C MET A 1 8.17 25.56 28.23
N VAL A 2 9.10 24.79 28.83
CA VAL A 2 10.20 24.09 28.12
C VAL A 2 9.77 22.83 27.34
N ASN A 3 8.72 22.13 27.78
CA ASN A 3 8.28 20.86 27.15
C ASN A 3 7.67 21.04 25.74
N LYS A 4 7.08 22.22 25.45
CA LYS A 4 6.44 22.52 24.17
C LYS A 4 7.47 22.75 23.05
N ILE A 5 8.65 23.28 23.40
CA ILE A 5 9.74 23.61 22.46
C ILE A 5 10.48 22.34 22.02
N TRP A 6 10.74 21.41 22.95
CA TRP A 6 11.37 20.12 22.63
C TRP A 6 10.53 19.24 21.72
N CYS A 7 9.20 19.20 21.91
CA CYS A 7 8.29 18.50 20.98
C CYS A 7 8.30 19.14 19.59
N GLN A 8 8.36 20.48 19.50
CA GLN A 8 8.40 21.19 18.22
C GLN A 8 9.74 21.01 17.49
N GLU A 9 10.87 21.02 18.19
CA GLU A 9 12.18 20.74 17.59
C GLU A 9 12.34 19.27 17.19
N GLY A 10 11.83 18.35 18.01
CA GLY A 10 11.78 16.92 17.69
C GLY A 10 10.93 16.65 16.46
N ALA A 11 9.73 17.24 16.39
CA ALA A 11 8.86 17.18 15.23
C ALA A 11 9.54 17.80 14.00
N LYS A 12 10.09 19.02 14.09
CA LYS A 12 10.81 19.64 12.98
C LYS A 12 11.98 18.79 12.50
N LYS A 13 12.80 18.25 13.39
CA LYS A 13 13.90 17.33 13.01
C LYS A 13 13.39 16.05 12.36
N TRP A 14 12.20 15.56 12.73
CA TRP A 14 11.65 14.32 12.18
C TRP A 14 10.96 14.54 10.82
N PHE A 15 10.18 15.62 10.67
CA PHE A 15 9.52 16.01 9.43
C PHE A 15 10.52 16.55 8.38
N PHE A 16 11.52 17.32 8.80
CA PHE A 16 12.49 17.99 7.91
C PHE A 16 13.84 17.30 7.82
N LYS A 17 14.02 16.10 8.39
CA LYS A 17 15.23 15.30 8.10
C LYS A 17 15.29 15.07 6.60
N LYS A 18 16.32 15.61 5.93
CA LYS A 18 16.69 15.21 4.56
C LYS A 18 17.11 13.74 4.62
N ASN A 19 16.13 12.84 4.53
CA ASN A 19 16.40 11.43 4.29
C ASN A 19 17.08 11.33 2.92
N PRO A 20 18.13 10.52 2.79
CA PRO A 20 18.80 10.31 1.51
C PRO A 20 17.79 9.84 0.45
N PRO A 21 18.06 10.13 -0.84
CA PRO A 21 17.22 9.65 -1.93
C PRO A 21 17.02 8.13 -1.81
N LEU A 22 15.82 7.68 -2.17
CA LEU A 22 15.49 6.26 -2.07
C LEU A 22 16.35 5.48 -3.06
N HIS A 23 17.14 4.53 -2.56
CA HIS A 23 17.92 3.67 -3.43
C HIS A 23 16.99 2.62 -4.08
N PRO A 24 16.97 2.45 -5.42
CA PRO A 24 15.99 1.61 -6.13
C PRO A 24 15.94 0.14 -5.68
N ARG A 25 17.07 -0.39 -5.22
CA ARG A 25 17.20 -1.73 -4.63
C ARG A 25 16.06 -2.09 -3.68
N VAL A 26 15.67 -1.17 -2.80
CA VAL A 26 14.63 -1.41 -1.77
C VAL A 26 13.22 -1.62 -2.34
N LEU A 27 13.00 -1.31 -3.62
CA LEU A 27 11.75 -1.56 -4.31
C LEU A 27 11.69 -3.00 -4.87
N SER A 28 12.85 -3.58 -5.11
CA SER A 28 13.02 -4.87 -5.79
C SER A 28 13.55 -5.99 -4.89
N GLU A 29 14.00 -5.68 -3.68
CA GLU A 29 14.58 -6.63 -2.74
C GLU A 29 13.59 -6.93 -1.59
N PRO A 30 13.51 -8.19 -1.12
CA PRO A 30 12.79 -8.51 0.10
C PRO A 30 13.52 -7.93 1.31
N LYS A 31 12.85 -7.84 2.45
CA LYS A 31 13.45 -7.28 3.67
C LYS A 31 14.54 -8.16 4.28
N CYS A 32 14.40 -9.47 4.14
CA CYS A 32 15.25 -10.46 4.81
C CYS A 32 16.60 -10.75 4.11
N GLN A 33 16.82 -10.24 2.89
CA GLN A 33 18.04 -10.50 2.10
C GLN A 33 18.27 -9.42 1.03
N LYS A 34 19.53 -9.21 0.66
CA LYS A 34 19.98 -8.17 -0.29
C LYS A 34 19.99 -8.59 -1.77
N TYR A 35 19.65 -9.85 -2.07
CA TYR A 35 19.57 -10.39 -3.43
C TYR A 35 18.15 -10.88 -3.70
N VAL A 36 17.75 -10.96 -4.98
CA VAL A 36 16.43 -11.43 -5.36
C VAL A 36 16.48 -12.94 -5.56
N ALA A 37 16.01 -13.71 -4.59
CA ALA A 37 15.88 -15.15 -4.75
C ALA A 37 14.62 -15.52 -5.55
N THR A 38 14.62 -16.72 -6.12
CA THR A 38 13.47 -17.28 -6.85
C THR A 38 12.20 -17.31 -5.99
N TRP A 39 12.31 -17.60 -4.68
CA TRP A 39 11.16 -17.60 -3.78
C TRP A 39 10.46 -16.23 -3.74
N TYR A 40 11.21 -15.14 -3.78
CA TYR A 40 10.64 -13.79 -3.69
C TYR A 40 10.00 -13.39 -5.02
N LEU A 41 10.59 -13.81 -6.14
CA LEU A 41 9.97 -13.66 -7.45
C LEU A 41 8.61 -14.40 -7.51
N LEU A 42 8.58 -15.66 -7.08
CA LEU A 42 7.33 -16.45 -7.01
C LEU A 42 6.31 -15.80 -6.08
N TYR A 43 6.75 -15.31 -4.92
CA TYR A 43 5.91 -14.57 -3.98
C TYR A 43 5.26 -13.33 -4.63
N ARG A 44 6.01 -12.51 -5.37
CA ARG A 44 5.44 -11.33 -6.03
C ARG A 44 4.40 -11.67 -7.08
N TRP A 45 4.63 -12.74 -7.86
CA TRP A 45 3.63 -13.23 -8.81
C TRP A 45 2.41 -13.82 -8.11
N LEU A 46 2.58 -14.48 -6.95
CA LEU A 46 1.46 -14.96 -6.15
C LEU A 46 0.59 -13.81 -5.62
N ILE A 47 1.21 -12.72 -5.13
CA ILE A 47 0.48 -11.51 -4.72
C ILE A 47 -0.29 -10.90 -5.91
N PHE A 48 0.34 -10.82 -7.09
CA PHE A 48 -0.35 -10.38 -8.30
C PHE A 48 -1.55 -11.26 -8.65
N MET A 49 -1.37 -12.59 -8.66
CA MET A 49 -2.46 -13.52 -8.94
C MET A 49 -3.59 -13.45 -7.90
N ALA A 50 -3.26 -13.21 -6.63
CA ALA A 50 -4.26 -12.99 -5.60
C ALA A 50 -5.08 -11.73 -5.89
N TRP A 51 -4.44 -10.60 -6.19
CA TRP A 51 -5.15 -9.38 -6.59
C TRP A 51 -5.99 -9.57 -7.87
N ALA A 52 -5.45 -10.27 -8.87
CA ALA A 52 -6.18 -10.60 -10.09
C ALA A 52 -7.43 -11.42 -9.80
N CYS A 53 -7.32 -12.42 -8.92
CA CYS A 53 -8.46 -13.22 -8.46
C CYS A 53 -9.51 -12.35 -7.78
N ILE A 54 -9.11 -11.46 -6.86
CA ILE A 54 -10.03 -10.54 -6.19
C ILE A 54 -10.76 -9.65 -7.20
N VAL A 55 -10.05 -9.07 -8.17
CA VAL A 55 -10.64 -8.22 -9.21
C VAL A 55 -11.63 -9.00 -10.06
N ILE A 56 -11.28 -10.20 -10.52
CA ILE A 56 -12.16 -11.06 -11.33
C ILE A 56 -13.41 -11.40 -10.53
N CYS A 57 -13.27 -11.90 -9.30
CA CYS A 57 -14.40 -12.23 -8.45
C CYS A 57 -15.24 -10.99 -8.09
N SER A 58 -14.64 -9.80 -7.97
CA SER A 58 -15.35 -8.54 -7.78
C SER A 58 -16.21 -8.16 -8.98
N ILE A 59 -15.65 -8.24 -10.19
CA ILE A 59 -16.35 -7.87 -11.44
C ILE A 59 -17.50 -8.83 -11.69
N PHE A 60 -17.26 -10.15 -11.59
CA PHE A 60 -18.27 -11.18 -11.88
C PHE A 60 -19.14 -11.55 -10.66
N GLU A 61 -18.95 -10.87 -9.54
CA GLU A 61 -19.62 -11.12 -8.25
C GLU A 61 -19.52 -12.60 -7.79
N PHE A 62 -18.43 -13.28 -8.15
CA PHE A 62 -18.19 -14.67 -7.74
C PHE A 62 -18.02 -14.75 -6.23
N GLY A 63 -18.78 -15.66 -5.62
CA GLY A 63 -18.83 -15.82 -4.17
C GLY A 63 -19.84 -14.91 -3.47
N SER A 64 -20.64 -14.11 -4.19
CA SER A 64 -21.78 -13.42 -3.58
C SER A 64 -23.00 -14.32 -3.45
N TYR A 65 -23.76 -14.18 -2.36
CA TYR A 65 -25.02 -14.90 -2.18
C TYR A 65 -26.19 -14.29 -2.96
N LYS A 66 -26.10 -13.01 -3.33
CA LYS A 66 -27.11 -12.30 -4.13
C LYS A 66 -26.44 -11.40 -5.16
N PRO A 67 -25.93 -11.97 -6.26
CA PRO A 67 -25.37 -11.18 -7.33
C PRO A 67 -26.46 -10.32 -7.98
N MET A 68 -26.17 -9.04 -8.20
CA MET A 68 -27.04 -8.08 -8.89
C MET A 68 -26.55 -7.80 -10.32
N LEU A 69 -25.29 -8.11 -10.65
CA LEU A 69 -24.68 -7.96 -11.99
C LEU A 69 -24.80 -6.53 -12.57
N ALA A 70 -24.68 -5.51 -11.72
CA ALA A 70 -24.71 -4.09 -12.12
C ALA A 70 -23.30 -3.60 -12.53
N TYR A 71 -22.77 -4.12 -13.64
CA TYR A 71 -21.39 -3.87 -14.06
C TYR A 71 -21.08 -2.38 -14.31
N ASP A 72 -22.06 -1.60 -14.77
CA ASP A 72 -21.94 -0.16 -14.98
C ASP A 72 -21.73 0.62 -13.66
N LYS A 73 -22.17 0.04 -12.53
CA LYS A 73 -21.97 0.61 -11.19
C LYS A 73 -20.65 0.21 -10.57
N TRP A 74 -19.96 -0.81 -11.08
CA TRP A 74 -18.69 -1.26 -10.51
C TRP A 74 -17.66 -0.12 -10.34
N PRO A 75 -17.45 0.78 -11.32
CA PRO A 75 -16.44 1.84 -11.20
C PRO A 75 -16.78 2.95 -10.21
N ILE A 76 -17.99 2.99 -9.62
CA ILE A 76 -18.37 4.09 -8.73
C ILE A 76 -17.88 3.87 -7.29
N TYR A 77 -17.57 2.63 -6.92
CA TYR A 77 -17.23 2.27 -5.55
C TYR A 77 -15.74 2.46 -5.27
N MET A 78 -15.42 3.14 -4.15
CA MET A 78 -14.05 3.36 -3.68
C MET A 78 -13.27 2.05 -3.52
N THR A 79 -13.93 0.99 -3.03
CA THR A 79 -13.33 -0.34 -2.92
C THR A 79 -12.77 -0.82 -4.24
N ASN A 80 -13.51 -0.60 -5.33
CA ASN A 80 -13.12 -1.05 -6.66
C ASN A 80 -11.98 -0.20 -7.24
N TRP A 81 -11.91 1.09 -6.90
CA TRP A 81 -10.74 1.91 -7.23
C TRP A 81 -9.47 1.37 -6.56
N ASP A 82 -9.54 1.01 -5.27
CA ASP A 82 -8.43 0.36 -4.57
C ASP A 82 -8.05 -0.98 -5.18
N LEU A 83 -9.02 -1.79 -5.64
CA LEU A 83 -8.72 -3.03 -6.35
C LEU A 83 -7.91 -2.81 -7.63
N VAL A 84 -8.28 -1.82 -8.45
CA VAL A 84 -7.52 -1.49 -9.68
C VAL A 84 -6.11 -1.01 -9.33
N LEU A 85 -5.99 -0.16 -8.31
CA LEU A 85 -4.70 0.35 -7.85
C LEU A 85 -3.82 -0.78 -7.29
N GLY A 86 -4.39 -1.67 -6.46
CA GLY A 86 -3.73 -2.83 -5.87
C GLY A 86 -3.27 -3.84 -6.93
N PHE A 87 -4.12 -4.16 -7.90
CA PHE A 87 -3.77 -4.98 -9.05
C PHE A 87 -2.60 -4.38 -9.84
N THR A 88 -2.69 -3.10 -10.19
CA THR A 88 -1.65 -2.40 -10.95
C THR A 88 -0.33 -2.35 -10.17
N GLN A 89 -0.41 -2.08 -8.87
CA GLN A 89 0.74 -2.07 -7.98
C GLN A 89 1.40 -3.45 -7.91
N ALA A 90 0.62 -4.52 -7.75
CA ALA A 90 1.14 -5.88 -7.66
C ALA A 90 1.83 -6.31 -8.96
N LEU A 91 1.23 -5.97 -10.11
CA LEU A 91 1.80 -6.22 -11.43
C LEU A 91 3.15 -5.52 -11.62
N LEU A 92 3.22 -4.22 -11.31
CA LEU A 92 4.47 -3.46 -11.36
C LEU A 92 5.52 -4.03 -10.41
N GLY A 93 5.13 -4.43 -9.20
CA GLY A 93 6.01 -5.09 -8.25
C GLY A 93 6.60 -6.40 -8.80
N GLY A 94 5.78 -7.23 -9.44
CA GLY A 94 6.21 -8.44 -10.14
C GLY A 94 7.22 -8.14 -11.25
N PHE A 95 6.93 -7.17 -12.12
CA PHE A 95 7.83 -6.77 -13.20
C PHE A 95 9.16 -6.21 -12.69
N LEU A 96 9.16 -5.36 -11.68
CA LEU A 96 10.39 -4.78 -11.12
C LEU A 96 11.29 -5.86 -10.51
N VAL A 97 10.68 -6.81 -9.80
CA VAL A 97 11.43 -7.95 -9.21
C VAL A 97 11.92 -8.90 -10.29
N LEU A 98 11.13 -9.18 -11.34
CA LEU A 98 11.58 -9.98 -12.48
C LEU A 98 12.76 -9.33 -13.21
N ARG A 99 12.67 -8.03 -13.51
CA ARG A 99 13.76 -7.25 -14.11
C ARG A 99 15.02 -7.36 -13.25
N ARG A 100 14.89 -7.13 -11.95
CA ARG A 100 16.00 -7.21 -10.99
C ARG A 100 16.61 -8.62 -10.91
N TRP A 101 15.78 -9.66 -10.93
CA TRP A 101 16.18 -11.08 -10.88
C TRP A 101 16.96 -11.50 -12.12
N ASN A 102 16.63 -10.97 -13.30
CA ASN A 102 17.41 -11.19 -14.51
C ASN A 102 18.74 -10.43 -14.49
N LEU A 103 18.72 -9.15 -14.07
CA LEU A 103 19.92 -8.31 -14.03
C LEU A 103 21.01 -8.86 -13.10
N GLN A 104 20.67 -9.41 -11.94
CA GLN A 104 21.69 -10.00 -11.03
C GLN A 104 22.43 -11.20 -11.59
N LYS A 105 21.94 -11.83 -12.66
CA LYS A 105 22.62 -12.97 -13.29
C LYS A 105 23.73 -12.55 -14.25
N VAL A 106 23.76 -11.27 -14.63
CA VAL A 106 24.79 -10.71 -15.49
C VAL A 106 26.09 -10.61 -14.70
N SER A 107 27.19 -11.13 -15.25
CA SER A 107 28.51 -11.05 -14.64
C SER A 107 28.92 -9.59 -14.43
N GLY A 108 29.40 -9.25 -13.23
CA GLY A 108 29.79 -7.88 -12.89
C GLY A 108 28.62 -6.94 -12.54
N PHE A 109 27.39 -7.47 -12.40
CA PHE A 109 26.27 -6.66 -11.95
C PHE A 109 26.48 -6.13 -10.52
N ASP A 110 26.54 -4.81 -10.37
CA ASP A 110 26.53 -4.15 -9.07
C ASP A 110 25.16 -3.51 -8.78
N PRO A 111 24.41 -3.98 -7.76
CA PRO A 111 23.15 -3.39 -7.36
C PRO A 111 23.23 -1.89 -6.99
N SER A 112 24.40 -1.37 -6.61
CA SER A 112 24.59 0.04 -6.23
C SER A 112 24.45 1.00 -7.42
N THR A 113 24.64 0.48 -8.63
CA THR A 113 24.55 1.25 -9.89
C THR A 113 23.11 1.45 -10.37
N LEU A 114 22.12 0.82 -9.71
CA LEU A 114 20.72 0.93 -10.10
C LEU A 114 20.21 2.36 -9.94
N MET A 115 19.64 2.90 -11.02
CA MET A 115 19.05 4.23 -11.05
C MET A 115 17.52 4.19 -10.90
N LEU A 116 16.95 5.21 -10.25
CA LEU A 116 15.51 5.29 -9.99
C LEU A 116 14.75 5.73 -11.26
N GLY A 117 14.14 4.79 -11.96
CA GLY A 117 13.33 5.06 -13.13
C GLY A 117 11.92 5.56 -12.82
N SER A 118 11.17 5.97 -13.84
CA SER A 118 9.79 6.44 -13.70
C SER A 118 8.86 5.33 -13.19
N MET A 119 9.02 4.09 -13.70
CA MET A 119 8.25 2.92 -13.23
C MET A 119 8.46 2.66 -11.73
N ASP A 120 9.69 2.82 -11.24
CA ASP A 120 10.03 2.63 -9.83
C ASP A 120 9.32 3.67 -8.94
N LYS A 121 9.22 4.92 -9.41
CA LYS A 121 8.50 6.00 -8.71
C LYS A 121 6.99 5.76 -8.67
N VAL A 122 6.42 5.33 -9.80
CA VAL A 122 4.99 4.99 -9.89
C VAL A 122 4.67 3.82 -8.98
N TYR A 123 5.50 2.76 -9.01
CA TYR A 123 5.36 1.62 -8.12
C TYR A 123 5.42 2.03 -6.64
N LEU A 124 6.41 2.85 -6.26
CA LEU A 124 6.52 3.36 -4.89
C LEU A 124 5.28 4.16 -4.47
N PHE A 125 4.79 5.04 -5.35
CA PHE A 125 3.58 5.83 -5.09
C PHE A 125 2.38 4.92 -4.87
N LEU A 126 2.12 4.00 -5.81
CA LEU A 126 1.00 3.08 -5.73
C LEU A 126 1.10 2.18 -4.50
N TYR A 127 2.28 1.65 -4.18
CA TYR A 127 2.49 0.81 -3.01
C TYR A 127 2.14 1.51 -1.70
N VAL A 128 2.59 2.76 -1.53
CA VAL A 128 2.23 3.56 -0.35
C VAL A 128 0.73 3.85 -0.33
N LEU A 129 0.15 4.19 -1.48
CA LEU A 129 -1.26 4.52 -1.61
C LEU A 129 -2.14 3.30 -1.25
N THR A 130 -1.99 2.19 -1.97
CA THR A 130 -2.82 0.97 -1.81
C THR A 130 -2.69 0.36 -0.42
N THR A 131 -1.50 0.39 0.18
CA THR A 131 -1.32 -0.13 1.54
C THR A 131 -2.20 0.61 2.54
N ASN A 132 -2.26 1.94 2.44
CA ASN A 132 -3.08 2.75 3.34
C ASN A 132 -4.56 2.63 2.99
N THR A 133 -4.90 2.69 1.70
CA THR A 133 -6.28 2.65 1.23
C THR A 133 -6.97 1.32 1.53
N ALA A 134 -6.30 0.17 1.35
CA ALA A 134 -6.86 -1.12 1.70
C ALA A 134 -7.27 -1.19 3.19
N ILE A 135 -6.40 -0.71 4.09
CA ILE A 135 -6.65 -0.69 5.54
C ILE A 135 -7.79 0.27 5.90
N VAL A 136 -7.82 1.47 5.29
CA VAL A 136 -8.94 2.41 5.44
C VAL A 136 -10.25 1.74 5.01
N ILE A 137 -10.29 1.11 3.82
CA ILE A 137 -11.49 0.44 3.31
C ILE A 137 -11.96 -0.63 4.29
N THR A 138 -11.07 -1.46 4.82
CA THR A 138 -11.43 -2.45 5.83
C THR A 138 -12.05 -1.77 7.05
N ILE A 139 -11.38 -0.77 7.64
CA ILE A 139 -11.87 -0.10 8.84
C ILE A 139 -13.22 0.55 8.58
N THR A 140 -13.32 1.43 7.58
CA THR A 140 -14.54 2.17 7.23
C THR A 140 -15.68 1.24 6.87
N TYR A 141 -15.39 0.15 6.15
CA TYR A 141 -16.42 -0.82 5.79
C TYR A 141 -17.03 -1.44 7.04
N TRP A 142 -16.21 -2.03 7.92
CA TRP A 142 -16.70 -2.73 9.11
C TRP A 142 -17.25 -1.80 10.19
N SER A 143 -16.77 -0.55 10.27
CA SER A 143 -17.22 0.41 11.28
C SER A 143 -18.45 1.21 10.87
N SER A 144 -18.66 1.43 9.56
CA SER A 144 -19.57 2.49 9.10
C SER A 144 -20.42 2.14 7.88
N ILE A 145 -20.09 1.08 7.12
CA ILE A 145 -20.86 0.68 5.93
C ILE A 145 -21.58 -0.65 6.15
N TYR A 146 -20.92 -1.64 6.78
CA TYR A 146 -21.48 -2.95 7.02
C TYR A 146 -22.74 -2.84 7.88
N ASP A 147 -23.78 -3.51 7.42
CA ASP A 147 -25.08 -3.56 8.07
C ASP A 147 -25.62 -4.96 7.81
N PRO A 148 -25.74 -5.81 8.86
CA PRO A 148 -26.15 -7.20 8.70
C PRO A 148 -27.59 -7.36 8.21
N THR A 149 -28.40 -6.28 8.20
CA THR A 149 -29.77 -6.32 7.67
C THR A 149 -29.82 -6.29 6.14
N ILE A 150 -28.79 -5.76 5.50
CA ILE A 150 -28.74 -5.57 4.04
C ILE A 150 -27.50 -6.18 3.37
N HIS A 151 -26.41 -6.39 4.13
CA HIS A 151 -25.17 -6.96 3.65
C HIS A 151 -25.05 -8.42 4.09
N TYR A 152 -24.76 -9.30 3.13
CA TYR A 152 -24.42 -10.68 3.41
C TYR A 152 -22.95 -10.80 3.76
N LEU A 153 -22.65 -11.55 4.83
CA LEU A 153 -21.29 -11.99 5.15
C LEU A 153 -20.89 -13.15 4.23
N ASP A 154 -20.76 -12.86 2.94
CA ASP A 154 -20.43 -13.84 1.91
C ASP A 154 -18.93 -13.84 1.58
N PRO A 155 -18.41 -14.89 0.91
CA PRO A 155 -17.01 -14.97 0.52
C PRO A 155 -16.49 -13.75 -0.24
N LEU A 156 -17.32 -13.18 -1.14
CA LEU A 156 -16.95 -11.98 -1.89
C LEU A 156 -16.76 -10.79 -0.93
N ASN A 157 -17.67 -10.61 0.02
CA ASN A 157 -17.60 -9.53 1.01
C ASN A 157 -16.31 -9.56 1.83
N ILE A 158 -15.97 -10.75 2.34
CA ILE A 158 -14.73 -10.98 3.09
C ILE A 158 -13.52 -10.68 2.20
N MET A 159 -13.55 -11.14 0.95
CA MET A 159 -12.44 -10.95 0.03
C MET A 159 -12.19 -9.46 -0.30
N LEU A 160 -13.26 -8.69 -0.52
CA LEU A 160 -13.20 -7.27 -0.84
C LEU A 160 -12.77 -6.39 0.35
N HIS A 161 -13.15 -6.75 1.57
CA HIS A 161 -13.02 -5.85 2.72
C HIS A 161 -12.08 -6.36 3.82
N ILE A 162 -11.59 -7.60 3.75
CA ILE A 162 -10.61 -8.15 4.70
C ILE A 162 -9.36 -8.64 3.97
N CYS A 163 -9.52 -9.46 2.93
CA CYS A 163 -8.36 -10.05 2.26
C CYS A 163 -7.47 -8.99 1.59
N ASN A 164 -8.05 -7.89 1.07
CA ASN A 164 -7.28 -6.76 0.53
C ASN A 164 -6.22 -6.23 1.54
N SER A 165 -6.63 -5.98 2.78
CA SER A 165 -5.76 -5.49 3.86
C SER A 165 -4.76 -6.55 4.31
N ILE A 166 -5.18 -7.81 4.40
CA ILE A 166 -4.28 -8.92 4.75
C ILE A 166 -3.15 -9.01 3.72
N LEU A 167 -3.46 -8.93 2.42
CA LEU A 167 -2.46 -8.95 1.35
C LEU A 167 -1.46 -7.81 1.52
N MET A 168 -1.93 -6.59 1.79
CA MET A 168 -1.05 -5.43 1.97
C MET A 168 -0.20 -5.51 3.25
N ILE A 169 -0.73 -6.06 4.35
CA ILE A 169 0.03 -6.26 5.60
C ILE A 169 1.11 -7.34 5.41
N ILE A 170 0.80 -8.42 4.72
CA ILE A 170 1.79 -9.46 4.39
C ILE A 170 2.90 -8.86 3.52
N ASP A 171 2.55 -8.11 2.47
CA ASP A 171 3.51 -7.45 1.59
C ASP A 171 4.35 -6.41 2.34
N PHE A 172 3.74 -5.66 3.26
CA PHE A 172 4.46 -4.76 4.15
C PHE A 172 5.55 -5.46 4.98
N CYS A 173 5.27 -6.65 5.51
CA CYS A 173 6.22 -7.41 6.33
C CYS A 173 7.38 -8.00 5.51
N ILE A 174 7.12 -8.39 4.27
CA ILE A 174 8.09 -9.08 3.40
C ILE A 174 8.96 -8.09 2.63
N THR A 175 8.43 -6.93 2.23
CA THR A 175 9.14 -6.00 1.35
C THR A 175 10.05 -5.04 2.11
N SER A 176 11.09 -4.55 1.42
CA SER A 176 12.01 -3.54 1.95
C SER A 176 11.61 -2.09 1.66
N ILE A 177 10.41 -1.87 1.11
CA ILE A 177 9.91 -0.56 0.70
C ILE A 177 9.65 0.29 1.95
N PRO A 178 10.29 1.46 2.09
CA PRO A 178 10.16 2.27 3.29
C PRO A 178 8.95 3.19 3.24
N PHE A 179 8.34 3.40 4.40
CA PHE A 179 7.32 4.41 4.60
C PHE A 179 7.97 5.70 5.11
N ARG A 180 7.73 6.81 4.41
CA ARG A 180 8.27 8.12 4.75
C ARG A 180 7.11 9.05 5.04
N LEU A 181 7.14 9.68 6.21
CA LEU A 181 6.04 10.54 6.67
C LEU A 181 5.67 11.64 5.67
N ARG A 182 6.62 12.18 4.90
CA ARG A 182 6.34 13.20 3.86
C ARG A 182 5.38 12.73 2.77
N ASN A 183 5.22 11.41 2.60
CA ASN A 183 4.38 10.83 1.56
C ASN A 183 2.90 10.77 1.96
N PHE A 184 2.51 11.24 3.15
CA PHE A 184 1.11 11.22 3.58
C PHE A 184 0.16 11.94 2.61
N TRP A 185 0.64 13.01 1.95
CA TRP A 185 -0.10 13.74 0.93
C TRP A 185 -0.51 12.86 -0.26
N TRP A 186 0.26 11.81 -0.58
CA TRP A 186 -0.08 10.88 -1.65
C TRP A 186 -1.39 10.15 -1.38
N CYS A 187 -1.62 9.76 -0.12
CA CYS A 187 -2.84 9.12 0.30
C CYS A 187 -4.05 10.08 0.26
N LEU A 188 -3.83 11.34 0.62
CA LEU A 188 -4.88 12.38 0.58
C LEU A 188 -5.37 12.69 -0.84
N ILE A 189 -4.51 12.55 -1.86
CA ILE A 189 -4.90 12.75 -3.26
C ILE A 189 -6.09 11.86 -3.63
N LEU A 190 -6.05 10.58 -3.25
CA LEU A 190 -7.13 9.65 -3.59
C LEU A 190 -8.43 9.98 -2.87
N VAL A 191 -8.37 10.38 -1.60
CA VAL A 191 -9.56 10.83 -0.85
C VAL A 191 -10.18 12.05 -1.52
N ILE A 192 -9.37 13.05 -1.87
CA ILE A 192 -9.84 14.28 -2.54
C ILE A 192 -10.47 13.95 -3.89
N LEU A 193 -9.80 13.12 -4.70
CA LEU A 193 -10.30 12.71 -6.02
C LEU A 193 -11.64 11.98 -5.89
N TYR A 194 -11.76 11.06 -4.94
CA TYR A 194 -13.00 10.31 -4.73
C TYR A 194 -14.12 11.20 -4.17
N THR A 195 -13.80 12.15 -3.28
CA THR A 195 -14.78 13.15 -2.81
C THR A 195 -15.31 13.97 -3.97
N ILE A 196 -14.43 14.55 -4.81
CA ILE A 196 -14.83 15.32 -6.01
C ILE A 196 -15.70 14.47 -6.93
N PHE A 197 -15.25 13.24 -7.22
CA PHE A 197 -16.01 12.28 -8.02
C PHE A 197 -17.41 12.03 -7.44
N SER A 198 -17.51 11.77 -6.13
CA SER A 198 -18.79 11.46 -5.48
C SER A 198 -19.78 12.64 -5.50
N VAL A 199 -19.27 13.87 -5.37
CA VAL A 199 -20.08 15.09 -5.48
C VAL A 199 -20.59 15.26 -6.91
N ILE A 200 -19.70 15.16 -7.91
CA ILE A 200 -20.08 15.28 -9.32
C ILE A 200 -21.09 14.19 -9.69
N TYR A 201 -20.83 12.94 -9.30
CA TYR A 201 -21.70 11.80 -9.56
C TYR A 201 -23.12 12.03 -8.98
N TYR A 202 -23.21 12.57 -7.76
CA TYR A 202 -24.47 12.97 -7.18
C TYR A 202 -25.16 14.10 -7.95
N LEU A 203 -24.43 15.16 -8.32
CA LEU A 203 -25.00 16.33 -9.01
C LEU A 203 -25.58 15.99 -10.38
N VAL A 204 -25.03 14.99 -11.07
CA VAL A 204 -25.52 14.54 -12.38
C VAL A 204 -26.62 13.49 -12.31
N GLY A 205 -27.17 13.20 -11.12
CA GLY A 205 -28.28 12.25 -10.97
C GLY A 205 -27.86 10.81 -10.69
N GLY A 206 -26.59 10.57 -10.33
CA GLY A 206 -26.04 9.22 -10.14
C GLY A 206 -26.72 8.43 -9.01
N VAL A 207 -26.84 7.12 -9.22
CA VAL A 207 -27.46 6.18 -8.27
C VAL A 207 -26.56 4.98 -7.96
N ASP A 208 -26.74 4.34 -6.81
CA ASP A 208 -26.11 3.05 -6.50
C ASP A 208 -26.75 1.88 -7.27
N LYS A 209 -26.27 0.66 -6.99
CA LYS A 209 -26.82 -0.58 -7.54
C LYS A 209 -28.29 -0.84 -7.20
N ASN A 210 -28.83 -0.20 -6.17
CA ASN A 210 -30.23 -0.34 -5.73
C ASN A 210 -31.11 0.82 -6.21
N GLY A 211 -30.55 1.78 -6.96
CA GLY A 211 -31.28 2.96 -7.43
C GLY A 211 -31.37 4.11 -6.41
N TYR A 212 -30.65 4.03 -5.29
CA TYR A 212 -30.58 5.13 -4.33
C TYR A 212 -29.64 6.23 -4.80
N HIS A 213 -30.03 7.48 -4.57
CA HIS A 213 -29.28 8.67 -5.02
C HIS A 213 -28.11 9.04 -4.08
N TYR A 214 -27.28 8.05 -3.76
CA TYR A 214 -26.00 8.14 -3.04
C TYR A 214 -25.18 6.88 -3.38
N ILE A 215 -23.83 6.94 -3.36
CA ILE A 215 -22.99 5.74 -3.58
C ILE A 215 -22.93 4.89 -2.32
N TYR A 216 -22.65 5.55 -1.19
CA TYR A 216 -22.71 4.98 0.15
C TYR A 216 -23.65 5.84 0.98
N LYS A 217 -24.44 5.23 1.85
CA LYS A 217 -25.38 5.96 2.73
C LYS A 217 -24.67 7.02 3.60
N ILE A 218 -23.42 6.77 3.99
CA ILE A 218 -22.58 7.71 4.74
C ILE A 218 -22.10 8.91 3.90
N LEU A 219 -22.13 8.80 2.57
CA LEU A 219 -21.82 9.87 1.61
C LEU A 219 -23.10 10.35 0.90
N ASP A 220 -24.21 10.45 1.65
CA ASP A 220 -25.46 11.03 1.13
C ASP A 220 -25.35 12.55 1.04
N TRP A 221 -25.08 13.05 -0.17
CA TRP A 221 -24.96 14.48 -0.46
C TRP A 221 -26.27 15.27 -0.39
N LYS A 222 -27.43 14.61 -0.16
CA LYS A 222 -28.65 15.32 0.31
C LYS A 222 -28.43 15.94 1.69
N LYS A 223 -27.49 15.39 2.47
CA LYS A 223 -27.06 15.88 3.79
C LYS A 223 -25.61 16.35 3.69
N PRO A 224 -25.33 17.46 3.00
CA PRO A 224 -23.97 17.84 2.60
C PRO A 224 -23.02 18.05 3.78
N ILE A 225 -23.53 18.54 4.93
CA ILE A 225 -22.73 18.70 6.15
C ILE A 225 -22.26 17.33 6.65
N GLN A 226 -23.14 16.33 6.73
CA GLN A 226 -22.80 14.99 7.20
C GLN A 226 -21.82 14.31 6.25
N ALA A 227 -22.08 14.34 4.94
CA ALA A 227 -21.18 13.79 3.94
C ALA A 227 -19.79 14.46 3.95
N SER A 228 -19.74 15.79 4.15
CA SER A 228 -18.48 16.53 4.28
C SER A 228 -17.70 16.13 5.52
N LEU A 229 -18.38 15.94 6.67
CA LEU A 229 -17.74 15.47 7.89
C LEU A 229 -17.17 14.06 7.74
N VAL A 230 -17.85 13.17 7.01
CA VAL A 230 -17.32 11.84 6.66
C VAL A 230 -16.06 11.98 5.81
N CYS A 231 -16.06 12.81 4.76
CA CYS A 231 -14.87 13.03 3.93
C CYS A 231 -13.67 13.58 4.74
N ILE A 232 -13.92 14.51 5.66
CA ILE A 232 -12.89 15.03 6.58
C ILE A 232 -12.40 13.91 7.52
N GLY A 233 -13.32 13.11 8.05
CA GLY A 233 -13.00 11.95 8.89
C GLY A 233 -12.09 10.95 8.17
N GLU A 234 -12.40 10.63 6.91
CA GLU A 234 -11.58 9.76 6.06
C GLU A 234 -10.19 10.35 5.79
N ALA A 235 -10.11 11.65 5.52
CA ALA A 235 -8.82 12.34 5.34
C ALA A 235 -7.96 12.31 6.62
N VAL A 236 -8.58 12.44 7.79
CA VAL A 236 -7.90 12.31 9.08
C VAL A 236 -7.47 10.86 9.32
N LEU A 237 -8.37 9.89 9.10
CA LEU A 237 -8.12 8.47 9.29
C LEU A 237 -6.94 7.98 8.43
N ILE A 238 -6.93 8.32 7.14
CA ILE A 238 -5.83 7.89 6.25
C ILE A 238 -4.49 8.53 6.63
N THR A 239 -4.51 9.75 7.18
CA THR A 239 -3.29 10.43 7.66
C THR A 239 -2.75 9.78 8.94
N ILE A 240 -3.63 9.40 9.87
CA ILE A 240 -3.28 8.65 11.07
C ILE A 240 -2.72 7.28 10.70
N LEU A 241 -3.38 6.56 9.80
CA LEU A 241 -2.92 5.25 9.33
C LEU A 241 -1.57 5.34 8.63
N HIS A 242 -1.34 6.35 7.78
CA HIS A 242 -0.03 6.53 7.16
C HIS A 242 1.08 6.77 8.19
N SER A 243 0.77 7.56 9.23
CA SER A 243 1.69 7.80 10.34
C SER A 243 1.98 6.51 11.12
N LEU A 244 0.95 5.68 11.35
CA LEU A 244 1.10 4.36 11.96
C LEU A 244 1.97 3.43 11.10
N MET A 245 1.76 3.39 9.78
CA MET A 245 2.58 2.60 8.86
C MET A 245 4.05 3.04 8.86
N CYS A 246 4.32 4.35 8.95
CA CYS A 246 5.68 4.87 9.13
C CYS A 246 6.30 4.38 10.45
N PHE A 247 5.53 4.39 11.54
CA PHE A 247 5.98 3.89 12.83
C PHE A 247 6.26 2.37 12.79
N LEU A 248 5.36 1.60 12.18
CA LEU A 248 5.53 0.16 11.98
C LEU A 248 6.74 -0.14 11.10
N ASP A 249 7.06 0.69 10.11
CA ASP A 249 8.26 0.50 9.28
C ASP A 249 9.53 0.66 10.12
N ILE A 250 9.56 1.61 11.05
CA ILE A 250 10.67 1.76 12.01
C ILE A 250 10.79 0.52 12.90
N ILE A 251 9.67 -0.03 13.39
CA ILE A 251 9.67 -1.26 14.18
C ILE A 251 10.19 -2.43 13.34
N LYS A 252 9.64 -2.63 12.13
CA LYS A 252 10.08 -3.65 11.16
C LYS A 252 11.59 -3.58 10.98
N ASN A 253 12.11 -2.40 10.66
CA ASN A 253 13.55 -2.17 10.48
C ASN A 253 14.37 -2.56 11.72
N ARG A 254 13.92 -2.20 12.93
CA ARG A 254 14.60 -2.57 14.18
C ARG A 254 14.57 -4.07 14.45
N LEU A 255 13.47 -4.74 14.15
CA LEU A 255 13.32 -6.18 14.33
C LEU A 255 14.27 -6.96 13.41
N TYR A 256 14.30 -6.62 12.12
CA TYR A 256 15.21 -7.25 11.16
C TYR A 256 16.68 -7.03 11.55
N LEU A 257 17.06 -5.82 11.99
CA LEU A 257 18.42 -5.56 12.48
C LEU A 257 18.79 -6.42 13.71
N LYS A 258 17.85 -6.65 14.63
CA LYS A 258 18.09 -7.54 15.78
C LYS A 258 18.27 -8.99 15.35
N ILE A 259 17.46 -9.45 14.39
CA ILE A 259 17.56 -10.80 13.82
C ILE A 259 18.89 -11.00 13.11
N ASP A 260 19.32 -10.06 12.27
CA ASP A 260 20.60 -10.14 11.54
C ASP A 260 21.81 -10.15 12.49
N LYS A 261 21.75 -9.41 13.59
CA LYS A 261 22.76 -9.46 14.65
C LYS A 261 22.80 -10.82 15.34
N LYS A 262 21.64 -11.37 15.70
CA LYS A 262 21.53 -12.70 16.34
C LYS A 262 22.02 -13.83 15.42
N LEU A 263 21.77 -13.71 14.11
CA LEU A 263 22.22 -14.67 13.10
C LEU A 263 23.67 -14.47 12.65
N GLY A 264 24.41 -13.51 13.21
CA GLY A 264 25.81 -13.24 12.83
C GLY A 264 25.99 -12.67 11.42
N ARG A 265 24.90 -12.34 10.70
CA ARG A 265 24.95 -11.85 9.31
C ARG A 265 25.63 -10.48 9.22
N SER A 266 25.50 -9.64 10.25
CA SER A 266 26.22 -8.36 10.36
C SER A 266 27.75 -8.52 10.52
N TYR A 267 28.22 -9.66 11.02
CA TYR A 267 29.66 -9.93 11.25
C TYR A 267 30.34 -10.49 9.98
N LEU A 268 29.63 -11.33 9.23
CA LEU A 268 30.07 -11.84 7.92
C LEU A 268 30.27 -10.72 6.88
N GLU A 269 29.43 -9.68 6.90
CA GLU A 269 29.56 -8.52 5.99
C GLU A 269 30.83 -7.69 6.26
N THR A 270 31.25 -7.55 7.53
CA THR A 270 32.46 -6.80 7.88
C THR A 270 33.73 -7.59 7.51
N GLN A 271 33.66 -8.92 7.58
CA GLN A 271 34.74 -9.83 7.17
C GLN A 271 34.87 -9.92 5.65
N MET A 272 33.77 -10.06 4.89
CA MET A 272 33.78 -10.10 3.42
C MET A 272 34.28 -8.79 2.81
N SER A 273 33.80 -7.64 3.30
CA SER A 273 34.28 -6.32 2.82
C SER A 273 35.76 -6.07 3.13
N ARG A 274 36.30 -6.62 4.23
CA ARG A 274 37.75 -6.60 4.52
C ARG A 274 38.54 -7.54 3.62
N ARG A 275 37.98 -8.70 3.29
CA ARG A 275 38.64 -9.70 2.45
C ARG A 275 38.73 -9.24 0.99
N GLU A 276 37.66 -8.64 0.46
CA GLU A 276 37.66 -8.02 -0.88
C GLU A 276 38.68 -6.88 -0.97
N LYS A 277 38.71 -5.97 0.02
CA LYS A 277 39.74 -4.92 0.09
C LYS A 277 41.19 -5.41 0.15
N ASN A 278 41.43 -6.62 0.67
CA ASN A 278 42.78 -7.19 0.75
C ASN A 278 43.17 -7.99 -0.49
N ILE A 279 42.21 -8.34 -1.36
CA ILE A 279 42.48 -9.03 -2.63
C ILE A 279 42.84 -8.01 -3.72
N ASP A 280 42.34 -6.78 -3.62
CA ASP A 280 42.66 -5.67 -4.53
C ASP A 280 44.01 -4.97 -4.24
N ILE A 281 44.84 -5.49 -3.31
CA ILE A 281 46.14 -4.91 -2.90
C ILE A 281 47.32 -5.86 -3.23
N VAL A 282 47.15 -6.83 -4.13
CA VAL A 282 48.25 -7.69 -4.61
C VAL A 282 48.44 -7.57 -6.12
#